data_AF-A0A7X5DZD8-F1
#
_entry.id   AF-A0A7X5DZD8-F1
#
_cell.length_a   1.000
_cell.length_b   1.000
_cell.length_c   1.000
_cell.angle_alpha   90.00
_cell.angle_beta   90.00
_cell.angle_gamma   90.00
#
_symmetry.space_group_name_H-M   'P 1'
#
loop_
_entity.id
_entity.type
_entity.pdbx_description
1 polymer ?
#
loop_
_entity_poly.entity_id
_entity_poly.type
_entity_poly.pdbx_seq_one_letter_code
_entity_poly.pdbx_strand_id
1 'polypeptide(L)'
;MDRIRISNGEKRIEVNDQGEYITLNFNDQSLLPRFFHLKENFEALSTRAETEIQRIAGEYPDGGDARMKAEVEYNEKIHSEIMSEVNSVLGKDACRKIFGDILPSVEMYGELFEQLMPYFQKYAQERAEKMQKYSAARMGNV
;
A
#
# COMPACT_ATOMS: atom_id res chain seq x y z
N MET A 1 3.96 -27.67 -30.89
CA MET A 1 4.56 -26.42 -30.38
C MET A 1 4.49 -26.51 -28.87
N ASP A 2 5.62 -26.72 -28.22
CA ASP A 2 5.66 -27.00 -26.78
C ASP A 2 5.48 -25.71 -25.98
N ARG A 3 4.74 -25.80 -24.86
CA ARG A 3 4.43 -24.66 -23.97
C ARG A 3 4.71 -25.04 -22.52
N ILE A 4 5.40 -24.15 -21.80
CA ILE A 4 5.58 -24.23 -20.35
C ILE A 4 4.60 -23.26 -19.69
N ARG A 5 3.87 -23.71 -18.67
CA ARG A 5 2.99 -22.87 -17.85
C ARG A 5 3.42 -22.98 -16.40
N ILE A 6 3.78 -21.85 -15.78
CA ILE A 6 4.10 -21.76 -14.35
C ILE A 6 2.95 -20.99 -13.70
N SER A 7 2.34 -21.58 -12.66
CA SER A 7 1.37 -20.86 -11.83
C SER A 7 2.13 -19.82 -11.00
N ASN A 8 1.92 -18.53 -11.29
CA ASN A 8 2.63 -17.44 -10.64
C ASN A 8 2.06 -17.09 -9.26
N GLY A 9 0.96 -17.71 -8.80
CA GLY A 9 0.37 -17.48 -7.47
C GLY A 9 -0.37 -16.14 -7.32
N GLU A 10 -0.68 -15.50 -8.45
CA GLU A 10 -1.43 -14.25 -8.51
C GLU A 10 -2.81 -14.36 -7.85
N LYS A 11 -3.17 -13.34 -7.07
CA LYS A 11 -4.48 -13.18 -6.44
C LYS A 11 -5.08 -11.87 -6.89
N ARG A 12 -6.37 -11.91 -7.23
CA ARG A 12 -7.15 -10.74 -7.62
C ARG A 12 -8.11 -10.40 -6.50
N ILE A 13 -8.13 -9.13 -6.12
CA ILE A 13 -9.06 -8.58 -5.14
C ILE A 13 -9.86 -7.54 -5.90
N GLU A 14 -11.18 -7.74 -5.98
CA GLU A 14 -12.10 -6.74 -6.52
C GLU A 14 -12.19 -5.56 -5.55
N VAL A 15 -12.14 -4.34 -6.07
CA VAL A 15 -12.00 -3.13 -5.25
C VAL A 15 -13.11 -2.10 -5.48
N ASN A 16 -14.03 -2.35 -6.42
CA ASN A 16 -15.17 -1.47 -6.66
C ASN A 16 -16.31 -2.19 -7.41
N ASP A 17 -17.49 -1.55 -7.45
CA ASP A 17 -18.68 -2.05 -8.14
C ASP A 17 -18.56 -2.03 -9.68
N GLN A 18 -17.46 -1.53 -10.23
CA GLN A 18 -17.17 -1.53 -11.66
C GLN A 18 -16.44 -2.81 -12.10
N GLY A 19 -16.18 -3.73 -11.17
CA GLY A 19 -15.48 -4.99 -11.42
C GLY A 19 -13.98 -4.83 -11.62
N GLU A 20 -13.40 -3.70 -11.19
CA GLU A 20 -11.95 -3.52 -11.22
C GLU A 20 -11.27 -4.28 -10.09
N TYR A 21 -10.05 -4.73 -10.35
CA TYR A 21 -9.26 -5.48 -9.40
C TYR A 21 -7.84 -4.94 -9.24
N ILE A 22 -7.31 -5.10 -8.03
CA ILE A 22 -5.87 -5.09 -7.78
C ILE A 22 -5.33 -6.52 -7.84
N THR A 23 -4.03 -6.63 -8.06
CA THR A 23 -3.37 -7.91 -8.29
C THR A 23 -2.19 -8.04 -7.35
N LEU A 24 -2.26 -9.03 -6.45
CA LEU A 24 -1.24 -9.32 -5.46
C LEU A 24 -0.60 -10.68 -5.75
N ASN A 25 0.70 -10.70 -5.96
CA ASN A 25 1.43 -11.93 -6.17
C ASN A 25 2.18 -12.35 -4.90
N PHE A 26 1.64 -13.31 -4.14
CA PHE A 26 2.26 -13.76 -2.90
C PHE A 26 3.47 -14.70 -3.09
N ASN A 27 3.78 -15.08 -4.32
CA ASN A 27 5.06 -15.70 -4.65
C ASN A 27 6.17 -14.66 -4.87
N ASP A 28 5.82 -13.38 -5.07
CA ASP A 28 6.77 -12.27 -5.08
C ASP A 28 7.34 -12.07 -3.68
N GLN A 29 8.64 -12.32 -3.55
CA GLN A 29 9.39 -12.22 -2.30
C GLN A 29 9.48 -10.78 -1.79
N SER A 30 9.33 -9.80 -2.68
CA SER A 30 9.40 -8.39 -2.35
C SER A 30 8.07 -7.82 -1.88
N LEU A 31 6.94 -8.47 -2.15
CA LEU A 31 5.61 -7.91 -1.90
C LEU A 31 5.36 -7.61 -0.41
N LEU A 32 5.62 -8.59 0.48
CA LEU A 32 5.43 -8.41 1.92
C LEU A 32 6.35 -7.32 2.49
N PRO A 33 7.68 -7.36 2.27
CA PRO A 33 8.57 -6.28 2.71
C PRO A 33 8.15 -4.90 2.21
N ARG A 34 7.77 -4.78 0.94
CA ARG A 34 7.32 -3.50 0.36
C ARG A 34 6.02 -3.00 0.98
N PHE A 35 5.09 -3.89 1.31
CA PHE A 35 3.85 -3.52 2.00
C PHE A 35 4.11 -3.02 3.43
N PHE A 36 4.97 -3.70 4.20
CA PHE A 36 5.33 -3.23 5.54
C PHE A 36 6.11 -1.90 5.50
N HIS A 37 7.03 -1.75 4.55
CA HIS A 37 7.74 -0.49 4.34
C HIS A 37 6.79 0.66 3.98
N LEU A 38 5.78 0.41 3.13
CA LEU A 38 4.73 1.39 2.83
C LEU A 38 3.97 1.82 4.10
N LYS A 39 3.65 0.89 5.01
CA LYS A 39 2.99 1.24 6.28
C LYS A 39 3.89 2.10 7.17
N GLU A 40 5.17 1.73 7.30
CA GLU A 40 6.16 2.52 8.06
C GLU A 40 6.34 3.92 7.48
N ASN A 41 6.42 4.03 6.14
CA ASN A 41 6.53 5.31 5.46
C ASN A 41 5.27 6.15 5.65
N PHE A 42 4.08 5.56 5.62
CA PHE A 42 2.83 6.27 5.87
C PHE A 42 2.80 6.93 7.25
N GLU A 43 3.26 6.23 8.30
CA GLU A 43 3.39 6.79 9.65
C GLU A 43 4.42 7.93 9.71
N ALA A 44 5.57 7.75 9.05
CA ALA A 44 6.61 8.77 8.97
C ALA A 44 6.16 10.02 8.19
N LEU A 45 5.43 9.83 7.09
CA LEU A 45 4.86 10.91 6.27
C LEU A 45 3.82 11.70 7.05
N SER A 46 3.00 11.02 7.84
CA SER A 46 1.99 11.67 8.71
C SER A 46 2.67 12.57 9.74
N THR A 47 3.71 12.07 10.42
CA THR A 47 4.50 12.85 11.39
C THR A 47 5.20 14.04 10.73
N ARG A 48 5.78 13.82 9.54
CA ARG A 48 6.42 14.89 8.75
C ARG A 48 5.40 15.96 8.36
N ALA A 49 4.18 15.53 8.02
CA ALA A 49 3.13 16.45 7.61
C ALA A 49 2.68 17.35 8.76
N GLU A 50 2.46 16.79 9.94
CA GLU A 50 2.13 17.57 11.15
C GLU A 50 3.20 18.62 11.47
N THR A 51 4.47 18.23 11.40
CA THR A 51 5.60 19.13 11.66
C THR A 51 5.62 20.30 10.68
N GLU A 52 5.41 20.04 9.40
CA GLU A 52 5.40 21.09 8.39
C GLU A 52 4.19 22.01 8.51
N ILE A 53 3.00 21.48 8.80
CA ILE A 53 1.81 22.30 9.01
C ILE A 53 2.04 23.26 10.20
N GLN A 54 2.69 22.81 11.27
CA GLN A 54 3.10 23.69 12.37
C GLN A 54 4.12 24.76 11.92
N ARG A 55 5.08 24.39 11.07
CA ARG A 55 6.04 25.35 10.48
C ARG A 55 5.32 26.41 9.65
N ILE A 56 4.42 26.01 8.76
CA ILE A 56 3.60 26.91 7.94
C ILE A 56 2.76 27.83 8.84
N ALA A 57 2.13 27.30 9.87
CA ALA A 57 1.38 28.12 10.84
C ALA A 57 2.25 29.19 11.52
N GLY A 58 3.53 28.88 11.79
CA GLY A 58 4.50 29.83 12.32
C GLY A 58 4.97 30.89 11.31
N GLU A 59 5.05 30.56 10.03
CA GLU A 59 5.40 31.51 8.95
C GLU A 59 4.27 32.49 8.63
N TYR A 60 3.03 32.08 8.88
CA TYR A 60 1.84 32.89 8.67
C TYR A 60 1.04 33.03 9.99
N PRO A 61 1.57 33.75 11.00
CA PRO A 61 0.97 33.82 12.34
C PRO A 61 -0.41 34.50 12.32
N ASP A 62 -0.63 35.45 11.41
CA ASP A 62 -1.91 36.13 11.22
C ASP A 62 -2.92 35.31 10.41
N GLY A 63 -2.50 34.17 9.85
CA GLY A 63 -3.33 33.27 9.07
C GLY A 63 -3.75 33.82 7.71
N GLY A 64 -5.03 33.63 7.36
CA GLY A 64 -5.64 34.09 6.11
C GLY A 64 -5.33 33.21 4.89
N ASP A 65 -5.70 33.72 3.71
CA ASP A 65 -5.65 32.98 2.45
C ASP A 65 -4.24 32.47 2.10
N ALA A 66 -3.20 33.23 2.44
CA ALA A 66 -1.82 32.82 2.19
C ALA A 66 -1.43 31.56 3.00
N ARG A 67 -1.83 31.50 4.28
CA ARG A 67 -1.62 30.31 5.12
C ARG A 67 -2.43 29.14 4.60
N MET A 68 -3.73 29.36 4.35
CA MET A 68 -4.62 28.32 3.85
C MET A 68 -4.09 27.73 2.55
N LYS A 69 -3.62 28.58 1.63
CA LYS A 69 -3.00 28.14 0.38
C LYS A 69 -1.76 27.27 0.65
N ALA A 70 -0.85 27.73 1.50
CA ALA A 70 0.38 26.98 1.82
C ALA A 70 0.08 25.61 2.46
N GLU A 71 -0.89 25.55 3.38
CA GLU A 71 -1.32 24.29 4.03
C GLU A 71 -1.95 23.33 3.01
N VAL A 72 -2.82 23.82 2.13
CA VAL A 72 -3.49 22.99 1.09
C VAL A 72 -2.48 22.47 0.07
N GLU A 73 -1.58 23.32 -0.44
CA GLU A 73 -0.54 22.92 -1.40
C GLU A 73 0.39 21.86 -0.80
N TYR A 74 0.73 22.00 0.48
CA TYR A 74 1.55 21.01 1.17
C TYR A 74 0.79 19.70 1.43
N ASN A 75 -0.48 19.77 1.81
CA ASN A 75 -1.33 18.58 1.98
C ASN A 75 -1.45 17.80 0.66
N GLU A 76 -1.75 18.49 -0.45
CA GLU A 76 -1.83 17.88 -1.79
C GLU A 76 -0.51 17.16 -2.15
N LYS A 77 0.63 17.78 -1.88
CA LYS A 77 1.95 17.19 -2.11
C LYS A 77 2.15 15.89 -1.34
N ILE A 78 1.85 15.87 -0.04
CA ILE A 78 2.05 14.69 0.81
C ILE A 78 1.12 13.55 0.38
N HIS A 79 -0.16 13.85 0.14
CA HIS A 79 -1.10 12.82 -0.27
C HIS A 79 -0.76 12.26 -1.65
N SER A 80 -0.15 13.06 -2.54
CA SER A 80 0.35 12.60 -3.85
C SER A 80 1.55 11.67 -3.72
N GLU A 81 2.44 11.92 -2.75
CA GLU A 81 3.56 11.03 -2.42
C GLU A 81 3.05 9.67 -1.91
N ILE A 82 2.09 9.67 -0.98
CA ILE A 82 1.45 8.44 -0.47
C ILE A 82 0.77 7.69 -1.62
N MET A 83 0.03 8.38 -2.49
CA MET A 83 -0.65 7.77 -3.64
C MET A 83 0.35 7.04 -4.55
N SER A 84 1.51 7.67 -4.81
CA SER A 84 2.59 7.09 -5.61
C SER A 84 3.16 5.83 -4.96
N GLU A 85 3.42 5.85 -3.64
CA GLU A 85 3.92 4.68 -2.92
C GLU A 85 2.91 3.53 -2.92
N VAL A 86 1.63 3.81 -2.66
CA VAL A 86 0.55 2.82 -2.70
C VAL A 86 0.44 2.19 -4.09
N ASN A 87 0.42 3.00 -5.15
CA ASN A 87 0.42 2.52 -6.53
C ASN A 87 1.66 1.69 -6.86
N SER A 88 2.82 2.01 -6.28
CA SER A 88 4.02 1.21 -6.49
C SER A 88 3.81 -0.21 -5.96
N VAL A 89 3.24 -0.36 -4.75
CA VAL A 89 3.09 -1.66 -4.06
C VAL A 89 1.92 -2.47 -4.59
N LEU A 90 0.75 -1.85 -4.77
CA LEU A 90 -0.49 -2.53 -5.15
C LEU A 90 -0.69 -2.63 -6.67
N GLY A 91 0.21 -2.00 -7.43
CA GLY A 91 0.21 -1.98 -8.88
C GLY A 91 -0.28 -0.65 -9.45
N LYS A 92 0.07 -0.44 -10.71
CA LYS A 92 -0.26 0.79 -11.43
C LYS A 92 -1.77 1.08 -11.36
N ASP A 93 -2.09 2.35 -11.08
CA ASP A 93 -3.45 2.89 -10.97
C ASP A 93 -4.30 2.24 -9.87
N ALA A 94 -3.70 1.57 -8.88
CA ALA A 94 -4.42 0.96 -7.75
C ALA A 94 -5.27 2.00 -7.00
N CYS A 95 -4.73 3.16 -6.67
CA CYS A 95 -5.48 4.21 -5.97
C CYS A 95 -6.71 4.66 -6.76
N ARG A 96 -6.60 4.85 -8.08
CA ARG A 96 -7.76 5.21 -8.93
C ARG A 96 -8.85 4.13 -8.88
N LYS A 97 -8.45 2.86 -8.89
CA LYS A 97 -9.40 1.73 -8.85
C LYS A 97 -10.10 1.63 -7.48
N ILE A 98 -9.34 1.80 -6.41
CA ILE A 98 -9.82 1.64 -5.03
C ILE A 98 -10.67 2.85 -4.60
N PHE A 99 -10.17 4.05 -4.85
CA PHE A 99 -10.73 5.29 -4.28
C PHE A 99 -11.49 6.15 -5.30
N GLY A 100 -11.39 5.83 -6.58
CA GLY A 100 -11.88 6.68 -7.67
C GLY A 100 -10.88 7.74 -8.10
N ASP A 101 -11.33 8.69 -8.91
CA ASP A 101 -10.51 9.77 -9.47
C ASP A 101 -10.35 10.93 -8.46
N ILE A 102 -9.73 10.62 -7.32
CA ILE A 102 -9.49 11.54 -6.21
C ILE A 102 -8.07 11.40 -5.66
N LEU A 103 -7.67 12.39 -4.86
CA LEU A 103 -6.54 12.28 -3.96
C LEU A 103 -7.05 11.79 -2.58
N PRO A 104 -6.79 10.53 -2.18
CA PRO A 104 -7.41 9.93 -0.99
C PRO A 104 -6.96 10.60 0.31
N SER A 105 -7.83 10.64 1.32
CA SER A 105 -7.47 11.14 2.66
C SER A 105 -6.64 10.13 3.46
N VAL A 106 -6.07 10.56 4.59
CA VAL A 106 -5.28 9.70 5.49
C VAL A 106 -6.16 8.56 6.03
N GLU A 107 -7.42 8.86 6.37
CA GLU A 107 -8.38 7.88 6.86
C GLU A 107 -8.66 6.79 5.82
N MET A 108 -8.81 7.16 4.55
CA MET A 108 -9.03 6.21 3.45
C MET A 108 -7.83 5.27 3.26
N TYR A 109 -6.61 5.78 3.39
CA TYR A 109 -5.41 4.95 3.35
C TYR A 109 -5.34 4.00 4.55
N GLY A 110 -5.69 4.48 5.75
CA GLY A 110 -5.80 3.65 6.95
C GLY A 110 -6.76 2.48 6.75
N GLU A 111 -7.97 2.78 6.28
CA GLU A 111 -8.99 1.77 6.00
C GLU A 111 -8.50 0.74 4.95
N LEU A 112 -7.85 1.20 3.88
CA LEU A 112 -7.26 0.30 2.89
C LEU A 112 -6.24 -0.66 3.52
N PHE A 113 -5.34 -0.17 4.37
CA PHE A 113 -4.34 -1.02 5.03
C PHE A 113 -4.97 -2.03 5.98
N GLU A 114 -6.02 -1.65 6.70
CA GLU A 114 -6.80 -2.56 7.56
C GLU A 114 -7.48 -3.66 6.74
N GLN A 115 -8.13 -3.30 5.63
CA GLN A 115 -8.79 -4.27 4.74
C GLN A 115 -7.81 -5.21 4.04
N LEU A 116 -6.60 -4.74 3.71
CA LEU A 116 -5.58 -5.57 3.06
C LEU A 116 -4.90 -6.54 4.03
N MET A 117 -4.75 -6.17 5.31
CA MET A 117 -3.97 -6.92 6.29
C MET A 117 -4.35 -8.41 6.40
N PRO A 118 -5.65 -8.80 6.46
CA PRO A 118 -6.04 -10.22 6.52
C PRO A 118 -5.54 -11.04 5.34
N TYR A 119 -5.47 -10.46 4.14
CA TYR A 119 -4.94 -11.15 2.97
C TYR A 119 -3.44 -11.41 3.15
N PHE A 120 -2.67 -10.38 3.51
CA PHE A 120 -1.23 -10.53 3.76
C PHE A 120 -0.93 -11.56 4.85
N GLN A 121 -1.68 -11.55 5.96
CA GLN A 121 -1.53 -12.53 7.05
C GLN A 121 -1.84 -13.96 6.59
N LYS A 122 -2.98 -14.15 5.92
CA LYS A 122 -3.39 -15.46 5.39
C LYS A 122 -2.32 -16.05 4.48
N TYR A 123 -1.82 -15.27 3.53
CA TYR A 123 -0.84 -15.77 2.56
C TYR A 123 0.56 -15.94 3.15
N ALA A 124 0.95 -15.14 4.14
CA ALA A 124 2.15 -15.38 4.92
C ALA A 124 2.10 -16.74 5.63
N GLN A 125 0.96 -17.07 6.25
CA GLN A 125 0.73 -18.36 6.91
C GLN A 125 0.73 -19.52 5.91
N GLU A 126 -0.05 -19.44 4.83
CA GLU A 126 -0.10 -20.48 3.79
C GLU A 126 1.30 -20.79 3.24
N ARG A 127 2.14 -19.77 3.13
CA ARG A 127 3.52 -19.90 2.69
C ARG A 127 4.40 -20.60 3.74
N ALA A 128 4.32 -20.20 5.01
CA ALA A 128 5.07 -20.85 6.08
C ALA A 128 4.77 -22.35 6.16
N GLU A 129 3.49 -22.72 6.04
CA GLU A 129 3.04 -24.11 5.99
C GLU A 129 3.60 -24.88 4.79
N LYS A 130 3.62 -24.26 3.60
CA LYS A 130 4.24 -24.87 2.41
C LYS A 130 5.74 -25.10 2.62
N MET A 131 6.45 -24.11 3.16
CA MET A 131 7.90 -24.24 3.42
C MET A 131 8.19 -25.36 4.43
N GLN A 132 7.39 -25.49 5.49
CA GLN A 132 7.49 -26.59 6.45
C GLN A 132 7.29 -27.98 5.80
N LYS A 133 6.32 -28.10 4.88
CA LYS A 133 6.09 -29.35 4.12
C LYS A 133 7.27 -29.69 3.22
N TYR A 134 7.84 -28.69 2.53
CA TYR A 134 9.05 -28.90 1.70
C TYR A 134 10.28 -29.29 2.53
N SER A 135 10.48 -28.70 3.72
CA SER A 135 11.58 -29.08 4.61
C SER A 135 11.39 -30.48 5.21
N ALA A 136 10.17 -30.83 5.61
CA ALA A 136 9.86 -32.16 6.13
C ALA A 136 10.04 -33.25 5.06
N ALA A 137 9.60 -32.99 3.82
CA ALA A 137 9.79 -33.91 2.69
C ALA A 137 11.27 -34.12 2.32
N ARG A 138 12.17 -33.19 2.67
CA ARG A 138 13.62 -33.35 2.49
C ARG A 138 14.31 -34.08 3.65
N MET A 139 13.80 -33.97 4.88
CA MET A 139 14.34 -34.69 6.03
C MET A 139 13.82 -36.14 6.15
N GLY A 140 12.71 -36.49 5.49
CA GLY A 140 12.17 -37.86 5.46
C GLY A 140 12.86 -38.81 4.46
N ASN A 141 13.96 -38.39 3.82
CA ASN A 141 14.68 -39.17 2.81
C ASN A 141 16.18 -39.34 3.14
N VAL A 142 16.54 -39.28 4.42
CA VAL A 142 17.90 -39.60 4.93
C VAL A 142 17.80 -40.74 5.95
#